data_AF-A0AAE2BQL5-F1
#
_entry.id   AF-A0AAE2BQL5-F1
#
_cell.length_a   1.000
_cell.length_b   1.000
_cell.length_c   1.000
_cell.angle_alpha   90.00
_cell.angle_beta   90.00
_cell.angle_gamma   90.00
#
_symmetry.space_group_name_H-M   'P 1'
#
loop_
_entity.id
_entity.type
_entity.pdbx_description
1 polymer ?
#
loop_
_entity_poly.entity_id
_entity_poly.type
_entity_poly.pdbx_seq_one_letter_code
_entity_poly.pdbx_strand_id
1 'polypeptide(L)'
;MERNYDIGEQLGNLSVFACKGRPFGGPRWFWKRVEQLYYEGLANDELISLSNGPDTRVKHYTGCNVNGFRFHTKDLKDIIEVDYLQGAKRVLIFKCDWWNLNDRSGIQMDKNSNITSVNVSKTWYDDQPFVLEYQVRQAFYLQDLKLDKNCHIVEKTQPRGTYEISNQKHIEPNDLEDPYQEEELDEAYLFEE
;
A
#
# COMPACT_ATOMS: atom_id res chain seq x y z
N MET A 1 -11.47 26.98 1.07
CA MET A 1 -10.25 26.43 0.46
C MET A 1 -10.42 24.93 0.43
N GLU A 2 -10.92 24.44 -0.70
CA GLU A 2 -11.11 23.03 -1.00
C GLU A 2 -9.74 22.35 -1.04
N ARG A 3 -9.60 21.23 -0.34
CA ARG A 3 -8.34 20.49 -0.26
C ARG A 3 -8.42 19.33 -1.23
N ASN A 4 -7.73 19.48 -2.36
CA ASN A 4 -7.55 18.47 -3.37
C ASN A 4 -6.83 17.26 -2.75
N TYR A 5 -7.56 16.15 -2.60
CA TYR A 5 -7.03 14.82 -2.30
C TYR A 5 -6.54 14.13 -3.58
N ASP A 6 -5.87 14.90 -4.45
CA ASP A 6 -5.53 14.46 -5.81
C ASP A 6 -4.13 13.86 -5.88
N ILE A 7 -4.06 12.58 -5.55
CA ILE A 7 -3.18 11.63 -6.27
C ILE A 7 -4.01 10.39 -6.68
N GLY A 8 -5.35 10.52 -6.67
CA GLY A 8 -6.31 9.43 -6.89
C GLY A 8 -7.18 9.57 -8.14
N GLU A 9 -7.10 10.67 -8.90
CA GLU A 9 -7.74 10.78 -10.20
C GLU A 9 -7.03 9.88 -11.22
N GLN A 10 -7.40 8.60 -11.29
CA GLN A 10 -7.48 7.86 -12.57
C GLN A 10 -8.38 6.61 -12.54
N LEU A 11 -8.97 6.19 -11.42
CA LEU A 11 -9.95 5.08 -11.44
C LEU A 11 -11.09 5.31 -10.44
N GLY A 12 -12.23 5.77 -10.97
CA GLY A 12 -13.58 5.41 -10.51
C GLY A 12 -13.93 5.65 -9.03
N ASN A 13 -14.56 6.80 -8.77
CA ASN A 13 -15.68 7.02 -7.84
C ASN A 13 -15.65 6.27 -6.49
N LEU A 14 -14.94 6.82 -5.50
CA LEU A 14 -15.45 7.00 -4.12
C LEU A 14 -14.42 7.78 -3.28
N SER A 15 -14.68 9.07 -3.07
CA SER A 15 -13.97 9.89 -2.08
C SER A 15 -14.66 9.75 -0.73
N VAL A 16 -13.98 9.19 0.27
CA VAL A 16 -14.48 9.18 1.66
C VAL A 16 -13.78 10.28 2.46
N PHE A 17 -14.57 11.22 2.95
CA PHE A 17 -14.12 12.39 3.70
C PHE A 17 -13.83 12.06 5.16
N ALA A 18 -12.76 12.65 5.71
CA ALA A 18 -12.54 12.72 7.15
C ALA A 18 -13.48 13.77 7.79
N CYS A 19 -14.38 13.33 8.66
CA CYS A 19 -15.14 14.25 9.52
C CYS A 19 -14.28 14.64 10.74
N LYS A 20 -13.86 15.91 10.82
CA LYS A 20 -13.56 16.51 12.12
C LYS A 20 -14.90 16.69 12.86
N GLY A 21 -15.20 15.77 13.77
CA GLY A 21 -16.32 15.91 14.72
C GLY A 21 -17.29 14.73 14.78
N ARG A 22 -16.88 13.66 15.46
CA ARG A 22 -17.59 12.96 16.56
C ARG A 22 -16.81 11.67 16.87
N PRO A 23 -16.50 11.39 18.14
CA PRO A 23 -15.90 10.13 18.51
C PRO A 23 -17.02 9.08 18.52
N PHE A 24 -17.05 8.27 17.47
CA PHE A 24 -17.80 7.01 17.41
C PHE A 24 -19.33 7.15 17.21
N GLY A 25 -19.81 6.42 16.20
CA GLY A 25 -21.17 6.51 15.66
C GLY A 25 -21.17 7.13 14.26
N GLY A 26 -21.68 6.39 13.28
CA GLY A 26 -21.90 6.87 11.92
C GLY A 26 -22.76 8.15 11.87
N PRO A 27 -22.83 8.85 10.73
CA PRO A 27 -23.65 10.04 10.61
C PRO A 27 -25.10 9.75 10.98
N ARG A 28 -25.65 10.44 11.99
CA ARG A 28 -26.98 10.15 12.55
C ARG A 28 -28.11 10.15 11.53
N TRP A 29 -28.01 10.98 10.48
CA TRP A 29 -28.99 10.99 9.39
C TRP A 29 -28.96 9.68 8.58
N PHE A 30 -27.78 9.09 8.41
CA PHE A 30 -27.58 7.85 7.66
C PHE A 30 -28.12 6.67 8.45
N TRP A 31 -27.84 6.61 9.76
CA TRP A 31 -28.49 5.67 10.68
C TRP A 31 -30.01 5.71 10.55
N LYS A 32 -30.61 6.89 10.70
CA LYS A 32 -32.07 7.05 10.61
C LYS A 32 -32.64 6.60 9.26
N ARG A 33 -31.92 6.87 8.17
CA ARG A 33 -32.37 6.44 6.83
C ARG A 33 -32.31 4.92 6.69
N VAL A 34 -31.23 4.30 7.16
CA VAL A 34 -31.06 2.84 7.10
C VAL A 34 -32.06 2.14 8.04
N GLU A 35 -32.35 2.71 9.20
CA GLU A 35 -33.37 2.22 10.12
C GLU A 35 -34.76 2.20 9.48
N GLN A 36 -35.12 3.22 8.70
CA GLN A 36 -36.37 3.21 7.91
C GLN A 36 -36.37 2.09 6.86
N LEU A 37 -35.29 1.97 6.08
CA LEU A 37 -35.15 0.92 5.07
C LEU A 37 -35.21 -0.48 5.68
N TYR A 38 -34.72 -0.65 6.91
CA TYR A 38 -34.81 -1.90 7.65
C TYR A 38 -36.27 -2.27 7.94
N TYR A 39 -37.08 -1.33 8.44
CA TYR A 39 -38.52 -1.56 8.64
C TYR A 39 -39.28 -1.79 7.33
N GLU A 40 -38.80 -1.26 6.21
CA GLU A 40 -39.35 -1.49 4.86
C GLU A 40 -38.89 -2.82 4.24
N GLY A 41 -37.98 -3.56 4.88
CA GLY A 41 -37.40 -4.80 4.34
C GLY A 41 -36.41 -4.58 3.18
N LEU A 42 -35.90 -3.35 3.02
CA LEU A 42 -35.02 -2.92 1.94
C LEU A 42 -33.56 -2.73 2.38
N ALA A 43 -33.25 -2.84 3.68
CA ALA A 43 -31.88 -2.81 4.17
C ALA A 43 -31.26 -4.20 4.18
N ASN A 44 -30.05 -4.31 3.64
CA ASN A 44 -29.20 -5.49 3.81
C ASN A 44 -28.26 -5.29 5.00
N ASP A 45 -27.59 -6.38 5.42
CA ASP A 45 -26.65 -6.34 6.53
C ASP A 45 -25.53 -5.31 6.28
N GLU A 46 -25.01 -5.19 5.05
CA GLU A 46 -23.94 -4.21 4.77
C GLU A 46 -24.39 -2.75 4.99
N LEU A 47 -25.62 -2.37 4.63
CA LEU A 47 -26.14 -1.03 4.89
C LEU A 47 -26.32 -0.77 6.39
N ILE A 48 -26.83 -1.76 7.13
CA ILE A 48 -26.94 -1.72 8.60
C ILE A 48 -25.55 -1.63 9.24
N SER A 49 -24.54 -2.24 8.62
CA SER A 49 -23.14 -2.17 9.04
C SER A 49 -22.59 -0.78 8.99
N LEU A 50 -22.70 -0.18 7.82
CA LEU A 50 -22.10 1.10 7.54
C LEU A 50 -22.78 2.18 8.39
N SER A 51 -24.07 2.00 8.69
CA SER A 51 -24.84 2.96 9.47
C SER A 51 -24.47 2.95 10.95
N ASN A 52 -24.17 1.78 11.52
CA ASN A 52 -23.62 1.64 12.87
C ASN A 52 -22.22 2.27 12.99
N GLY A 53 -21.45 2.23 11.90
CA GLY A 53 -20.05 2.64 11.88
C GLY A 53 -19.11 1.55 12.41
N PRO A 54 -17.81 1.85 12.51
CA PRO A 54 -16.80 0.89 12.95
C PRO A 54 -16.97 0.50 14.42
N ASP A 55 -16.66 -0.75 14.75
CA ASP A 55 -16.50 -1.17 16.15
C ASP A 55 -15.39 -0.33 16.79
N THR A 56 -15.65 0.15 18.01
CA THR A 56 -14.68 0.94 18.79
C THR A 56 -13.44 0.14 19.20
N ARG A 57 -13.55 -1.20 19.21
CA ARG A 57 -12.44 -2.11 19.48
C ARG A 57 -11.70 -2.34 18.18
N VAL A 58 -10.40 -2.15 18.24
CA VAL A 58 -9.50 -2.37 17.11
C VAL A 58 -8.48 -3.44 17.47
N LYS A 59 -7.99 -4.14 16.45
CA LYS A 59 -6.88 -5.08 16.60
C LYS A 59 -5.61 -4.45 16.02
N HIS A 60 -4.48 -4.76 16.63
CA HIS A 60 -3.17 -4.30 16.17
C HIS A 60 -2.35 -5.51 15.71
N TYR A 61 -1.58 -5.31 14.64
CA TYR A 61 -0.72 -6.36 14.08
C TYR A 61 0.71 -5.86 13.90
N THR A 62 1.68 -6.76 14.04
CA THR A 62 3.09 -6.49 13.71
C THR A 62 3.39 -6.69 12.23
N GLY A 63 2.50 -7.36 11.50
CA GLY A 63 2.55 -7.49 10.06
C GLY A 63 1.28 -8.11 9.47
N CYS A 64 1.04 -7.85 8.19
CA CYS A 64 -0.10 -8.39 7.44
C CYS A 64 0.27 -8.60 5.97
N ASN A 65 -0.49 -9.45 5.28
CA ASN A 65 -0.36 -9.65 3.84
C ASN A 65 -1.50 -8.93 3.12
N VAL A 66 -1.16 -8.17 2.10
CA VAL A 66 -2.01 -7.24 1.36
C VAL A 66 -1.66 -7.39 -0.11
N ASN A 67 -2.59 -7.91 -0.91
CA ASN A 67 -2.39 -8.06 -2.36
C ASN A 67 -1.06 -8.74 -2.75
N GLY A 68 -0.61 -9.74 -1.98
CA GLY A 68 0.66 -10.44 -2.20
C GLY A 68 1.91 -9.77 -1.62
N PHE A 69 1.79 -8.60 -1.01
CA PHE A 69 2.87 -7.90 -0.31
C PHE A 69 2.74 -8.06 1.20
N ARG A 70 3.88 -8.25 1.87
CA ARG A 70 3.93 -8.31 3.33
C ARG A 70 4.33 -6.95 3.88
N PHE A 71 3.45 -6.38 4.70
CA PHE A 71 3.69 -5.16 5.44
C PHE A 71 4.06 -5.47 6.88
N HIS A 72 4.93 -4.65 7.48
CA HIS A 72 5.33 -4.79 8.87
C HIS A 72 5.51 -3.45 9.58
N THR A 73 5.34 -3.45 10.90
CA THR A 73 5.47 -2.26 11.75
C THR A 73 6.92 -1.80 11.98
N LYS A 74 7.91 -2.36 11.27
CA LYS A 74 9.25 -1.73 11.19
C LYS A 74 9.29 -0.62 10.13
N ASP A 75 8.40 -0.70 9.13
CA ASP A 75 8.25 0.32 8.07
C ASP A 75 7.05 1.23 8.33
N LEU A 76 6.04 0.71 9.02
CA LEU A 76 4.83 1.41 9.43
C LEU A 76 4.87 1.68 10.94
N LYS A 77 4.19 2.73 11.40
CA LYS A 77 4.04 2.99 12.83
C LYS A 77 3.07 2.01 13.51
N ASP A 78 2.03 1.60 12.79
CA ASP A 78 1.02 0.68 13.31
C ASP A 78 0.23 0.05 12.16
N ILE A 79 -0.33 -1.13 12.39
CA ILE A 79 -1.27 -1.80 11.49
C ILE A 79 -2.52 -2.10 12.30
N ILE A 80 -3.62 -1.42 11.97
CA ILE A 80 -4.86 -1.44 12.74
C ILE A 80 -5.94 -2.11 11.90
N GLU A 81 -6.61 -3.11 12.44
CA GLU A 81 -7.83 -3.68 11.86
C GLU A 81 -9.05 -3.16 12.60
N VAL A 82 -9.99 -2.65 11.83
CA VAL A 82 -11.27 -2.16 12.29
C VAL A 82 -12.35 -3.11 11.79
N ASP A 83 -13.08 -3.70 12.73
CA ASP A 83 -14.23 -4.57 12.44
C ASP A 83 -15.50 -3.72 12.25
N TYR A 84 -16.32 -4.13 11.29
CA TYR A 84 -17.67 -3.62 11.03
C TYR A 84 -18.65 -4.81 11.15
N LEU A 85 -19.78 -4.60 11.85
CA LEU A 85 -20.77 -5.64 12.23
C LEU A 85 -20.19 -6.92 12.81
N GLN A 86 -19.61 -6.86 14.00
CA GLN A 86 -19.27 -8.09 14.75
C GLN A 86 -18.43 -9.08 13.91
N GLY A 87 -17.64 -8.59 12.95
CA GLY A 87 -16.76 -9.38 12.09
C GLY A 87 -17.20 -9.56 10.62
N ALA A 88 -18.31 -8.98 10.15
CA ALA A 88 -18.76 -9.13 8.76
C ALA A 88 -17.85 -8.44 7.74
N LYS A 89 -17.27 -7.29 8.09
CA LYS A 89 -16.30 -6.58 7.25
C LYS A 89 -15.14 -6.11 8.09
N ARG A 90 -13.92 -6.30 7.58
CA ARG A 90 -12.69 -5.88 8.24
C ARG A 90 -11.96 -4.92 7.33
N VAL A 91 -11.49 -3.82 7.90
CA VAL A 91 -10.74 -2.81 7.17
C VAL A 91 -9.38 -2.66 7.84
N LEU A 92 -8.32 -2.83 7.06
CA LEU A 92 -6.96 -2.53 7.51
C LEU A 92 -6.64 -1.06 7.26
N ILE A 93 -6.13 -0.42 8.30
CA ILE A 93 -5.68 0.96 8.32
C ILE A 93 -4.22 0.94 8.73
N PHE A 94 -3.37 1.57 7.92
CA PHE A 94 -1.96 1.72 8.24
C PHE A 94 -1.73 3.08 8.85
N LYS A 95 -0.99 3.11 9.96
CA LYS A 95 -0.44 4.33 10.52
C LYS A 95 0.99 4.51 10.02
N CYS A 96 1.30 5.63 9.41
CA CYS A 96 2.62 5.88 8.82
C CYS A 96 3.04 7.34 8.98
N ASP A 97 4.29 7.61 8.60
CA ASP A 97 4.78 8.95 8.35
C ASP A 97 4.59 9.32 6.88
N TRP A 98 4.17 10.55 6.62
CA TRP A 98 4.11 11.10 5.26
C TRP A 98 5.36 11.92 5.01
N TRP A 99 6.12 11.63 3.96
CA TRP A 99 7.25 12.47 3.58
C TRP A 99 6.76 13.85 3.12
N ASN A 100 7.50 14.90 3.46
CA ASN A 100 7.16 16.25 3.03
C ASN A 100 7.64 16.50 1.59
N LEU A 101 6.70 16.51 0.65
CA LEU A 101 6.96 16.64 -0.78
C LEU A 101 6.83 18.09 -1.30
N ASN A 102 6.39 19.04 -0.46
CA ASN A 102 6.00 20.38 -0.89
C ASN A 102 7.14 21.40 -0.88
N ASP A 103 8.29 21.04 -0.29
CA ASP A 103 9.51 21.82 -0.45
C ASP A 103 10.17 21.51 -1.81
N ARG A 104 10.88 22.47 -2.42
CA ARG A 104 11.63 22.24 -3.68
C ARG A 104 12.70 21.15 -3.54
N SER A 105 13.03 20.78 -2.30
CA SER A 105 13.94 19.71 -1.94
C SER A 105 13.26 18.37 -1.65
N GLY A 106 11.93 18.33 -1.58
CA GLY A 106 11.15 17.16 -1.14
C GLY A 106 11.08 16.03 -2.16
N ILE A 107 11.00 16.38 -3.44
CA ILE A 107 11.08 15.45 -4.58
C ILE A 107 12.09 15.99 -5.59
N GLN A 108 12.96 15.11 -6.08
CA GLN A 108 13.86 15.37 -7.17
C GLN A 108 13.66 14.30 -8.24
N MET A 109 13.43 14.71 -9.47
CA MET A 109 13.27 13.80 -10.61
C MET A 109 14.45 14.00 -11.57
N ASP A 110 15.22 12.95 -11.78
CA ASP A 110 16.22 12.92 -12.85
C ASP A 110 15.51 12.61 -14.18
N LYS A 111 15.30 13.65 -14.99
CA LYS A 111 14.59 13.56 -16.27
C LYS A 111 15.26 12.62 -17.27
N ASN A 112 16.55 12.34 -17.10
CA ASN A 112 17.30 11.49 -18.04
C ASN A 112 17.18 10.00 -17.70
N SER A 113 16.87 9.65 -16.46
CA SER A 113 16.82 8.27 -15.98
C SER A 113 15.44 7.85 -15.43
N ASN A 114 14.47 8.76 -15.40
CA ASN A 114 13.15 8.57 -14.78
C ASN A 114 13.24 8.16 -13.28
N ILE A 115 14.36 8.46 -12.63
CA ILE A 115 14.58 8.19 -11.22
C ILE A 115 13.90 9.28 -10.40
N THR A 116 13.10 8.85 -9.42
CA THR A 116 12.46 9.75 -8.46
C THR A 116 13.11 9.57 -7.09
N SER A 117 13.67 10.65 -6.57
CA SER A 117 14.29 10.71 -5.25
C SER A 117 13.45 11.57 -4.31
N VAL A 118 13.20 11.07 -3.11
CA VAL A 118 12.41 11.73 -2.06
C VAL A 118 13.30 12.03 -0.87
N ASN A 119 13.12 13.22 -0.29
CA ASN A 119 13.80 13.59 0.94
C ASN A 119 13.06 13.01 2.16
N VAL A 120 13.73 12.12 2.90
CA VAL A 120 13.15 11.41 4.06
C VAL A 120 13.49 12.06 5.41
N SER A 121 14.02 13.29 5.42
CA SER A 121 14.36 14.00 6.66
C SER A 121 13.20 14.76 7.30
N LYS A 122 12.11 14.98 6.57
CA LYS A 122 10.97 15.79 7.01
C LYS A 122 9.65 15.06 6.73
N THR A 123 8.78 15.06 7.73
CA THR A 123 7.43 14.51 7.62
C THR A 123 6.37 15.61 7.47
N TRP A 124 5.16 15.21 7.10
CA TRP A 124 3.96 16.04 7.10
C TRP A 124 2.74 15.23 7.57
N TYR A 125 1.60 15.90 7.73
CA TYR A 125 0.33 15.31 8.15
C TYR A 125 0.39 14.47 9.44
N ASP A 126 1.16 14.91 10.44
CA ASP A 126 1.27 14.20 11.73
C ASP A 126 -0.09 14.08 12.46
N ASP A 127 -1.04 14.98 12.18
CA ASP A 127 -2.41 14.94 12.72
C ASP A 127 -3.35 14.00 11.93
N GLN A 128 -2.91 13.50 10.77
CA GLN A 128 -3.64 12.55 9.92
C GLN A 128 -2.73 11.42 9.40
N PRO A 129 -2.15 10.59 10.29
CA PRO A 129 -1.14 9.60 9.94
C PRO A 129 -1.72 8.30 9.35
N PHE A 130 -2.98 8.29 8.92
CA PHE A 130 -3.72 7.08 8.58
C PHE A 130 -4.00 6.98 7.08
N VAL A 131 -3.77 5.80 6.51
CA VAL A 131 -4.09 5.47 5.12
C VAL A 131 -4.77 4.11 5.07
N LEU A 132 -5.74 3.94 4.16
CA LEU A 132 -6.40 2.64 3.98
C LEU A 132 -5.47 1.69 3.24
N GLU A 133 -5.46 0.43 3.65
CA GLU A 133 -4.62 -0.60 3.05
C GLU A 133 -4.76 -0.67 1.52
N TYR A 134 -5.98 -0.55 0.99
CA TYR A 134 -6.21 -0.64 -0.46
C TYR A 134 -5.62 0.53 -1.24
N GLN A 135 -5.34 1.66 -0.57
CA GLN A 135 -4.77 2.86 -1.18
C GLN A 135 -3.25 2.80 -1.24
N VAL A 136 -2.60 1.84 -0.55
CA VAL A 136 -1.15 1.76 -0.50
C VAL A 136 -0.60 0.81 -1.56
N ARG A 137 0.61 1.13 -2.01
CA ARG A 137 1.45 0.23 -2.80
C ARG A 137 2.80 0.13 -2.11
N GLN A 138 3.40 -1.05 -2.12
CA GLN A 138 4.74 -1.22 -1.56
C GLN A 138 5.79 -0.59 -2.49
N ALA A 139 6.80 0.01 -1.87
CA ALA A 139 7.96 0.60 -2.53
C ALA A 139 9.19 0.34 -1.65
N PHE A 140 10.37 0.33 -2.25
CA PHE A 140 11.63 0.31 -1.51
C PHE A 140 12.40 1.60 -1.73
N TYR A 141 13.27 1.90 -0.76
CA TYR A 141 14.07 3.12 -0.73
C TYR A 141 15.54 2.76 -0.84
N LEU A 142 16.26 3.41 -1.75
CA LEU A 142 17.71 3.31 -1.88
C LEU A 142 18.32 4.69 -1.65
N GLN A 143 19.43 4.78 -0.92
CA GLN A 143 20.13 6.06 -0.79
C GLN A 143 20.54 6.59 -2.17
N ASP A 144 20.20 7.84 -2.47
CA ASP A 144 20.65 8.49 -3.69
C ASP A 144 22.08 9.02 -3.51
N LEU A 145 23.05 8.34 -4.11
CA LEU A 145 24.46 8.69 -4.02
C LEU A 145 24.82 10.01 -4.72
N LYS A 146 23.93 10.54 -5.59
CA LYS A 146 24.15 11.80 -6.30
C LYS A 146 23.69 13.01 -5.49
N LEU A 147 22.88 12.81 -4.45
CA LEU A 147 22.20 13.85 -3.69
C LEU A 147 22.60 13.86 -2.21
N ASP A 148 21.94 14.71 -1.42
CA ASP A 148 22.08 14.70 0.03
C ASP A 148 21.77 13.31 0.61
N LYS A 149 22.44 12.93 1.69
CA LYS A 149 22.30 11.62 2.36
C LYS A 149 20.86 11.27 2.77
N ASN A 150 19.99 12.26 2.93
CA ASN A 150 18.58 12.03 3.25
C ASN A 150 17.69 11.88 2.01
N CYS A 151 18.25 12.00 0.81
CA CYS A 151 17.53 11.74 -0.43
C CYS A 151 17.60 10.25 -0.76
N HIS A 152 16.44 9.63 -0.96
CA HIS A 152 16.32 8.22 -1.28
C HIS A 152 15.53 8.06 -2.57
N ILE A 153 16.08 7.29 -3.50
CA ILE A 153 15.38 6.81 -4.68
C ILE A 153 14.22 5.92 -4.23
N VAL A 154 13.03 6.17 -4.76
CA VAL A 154 11.81 5.42 -4.47
C VAL A 154 11.44 4.59 -5.69
N GLU A 155 11.43 3.28 -5.54
CA GLU A 155 11.07 2.35 -6.61
C GLU A 155 9.88 1.49 -6.17
N LYS A 156 8.87 1.39 -7.05
CA LYS A 156 7.67 0.60 -6.77
C LYS A 156 8.01 -0.88 -6.84
N THR A 157 7.59 -1.65 -5.85
CA THR A 157 7.80 -3.10 -5.86
C THR A 157 6.72 -3.78 -6.70
N GLN A 158 7.11 -4.84 -7.42
CA GLN A 158 6.18 -5.80 -8.01
C GLN A 158 6.11 -7.06 -7.12
N PRO A 159 4.95 -7.69 -6.97
CA PRO A 159 4.86 -8.96 -6.24
C PRO A 159 5.71 -10.03 -6.95
N ARG A 160 6.44 -10.84 -6.16
CA ARG A 160 7.16 -11.99 -6.71
C ARG A 160 6.14 -12.97 -7.30
N GLY A 161 6.09 -13.10 -8.63
CA GLY A 161 5.18 -14.01 -9.34
C GLY A 161 4.32 -13.35 -10.43
N THR A 162 4.30 -12.01 -10.52
CA THR A 162 3.67 -11.30 -11.65
C THR A 162 4.76 -10.80 -12.59
N TYR A 163 5.29 -11.67 -13.43
CA TYR A 163 6.00 -11.20 -14.62
C TYR A 163 4.92 -10.80 -15.61
N GLU A 164 4.83 -9.52 -15.96
CA GLU A 164 4.21 -9.16 -17.23
C GLU A 164 5.12 -9.75 -18.30
N ILE A 165 4.72 -10.91 -18.83
CA ILE A 165 5.25 -11.39 -20.10
C ILE A 165 4.78 -10.34 -21.10
N SER A 166 5.60 -9.32 -21.31
CA SER A 166 5.44 -8.48 -22.48
C SER A 166 5.42 -9.43 -23.66
N ASN A 167 4.37 -9.38 -24.49
CA ASN A 167 4.32 -10.13 -25.74
C ASN A 167 5.41 -9.57 -26.68
N GLN A 168 6.67 -9.84 -26.36
CA GLN A 168 7.79 -9.61 -27.22
C GLN A 168 7.65 -10.63 -28.34
N LYS A 169 7.38 -10.08 -29.52
CA LYS A 169 7.32 -10.67 -30.85
C LYS A 169 7.98 -12.05 -30.92
N HIS A 170 7.20 -13.01 -31.42
CA HIS A 170 7.65 -14.30 -31.94
C HIS A 170 9.10 -14.21 -32.46
N ILE A 171 10.07 -14.71 -31.69
CA ILE A 171 11.42 -14.99 -32.17
C ILE A 171 11.34 -16.41 -32.73
N GLU A 172 11.65 -16.56 -34.02
CA GLU A 172 11.69 -17.84 -34.73
C GLU A 172 12.67 -18.81 -34.03
N PRO A 173 12.41 -20.14 -34.02
CA PRO A 173 13.04 -21.10 -33.10
C PRO A 173 14.51 -21.45 -33.36
N ASN A 174 15.26 -20.69 -34.15
CA ASN A 174 16.54 -21.16 -34.70
C ASN A 174 17.80 -20.65 -34.00
N ASP A 175 17.70 -19.82 -32.96
CA ASP A 175 18.89 -19.24 -32.28
C ASP A 175 19.04 -19.65 -30.80
N LEU A 176 18.44 -20.77 -30.37
CA LEU A 176 18.75 -21.33 -29.06
C LEU A 176 20.10 -22.07 -29.13
N GLU A 177 21.19 -21.34 -28.88
CA GLU A 177 22.41 -21.95 -28.34
C GLU A 177 22.05 -22.70 -27.05
N ASP A 178 22.39 -23.99 -27.02
CA ASP A 178 22.12 -24.90 -25.90
C ASP A 178 22.58 -24.28 -24.56
N PRO A 179 21.77 -24.31 -23.50
CA PRO A 179 22.21 -23.87 -22.19
C PRO A 179 23.30 -24.82 -21.67
N TYR A 180 24.52 -24.32 -21.58
CA TYR A 180 25.64 -25.01 -20.92
C TYR A 180 25.23 -25.40 -19.49
N GLN A 181 25.16 -26.71 -19.22
CA GLN A 181 25.17 -27.23 -17.85
C GLN A 181 26.65 -27.42 -17.46
N GLU A 182 27.12 -26.69 -16.44
CA GLU A 182 28.42 -26.99 -15.83
C GLU A 182 28.33 -28.38 -15.17
N GLU A 183 29.11 -29.34 -15.69
CA GLU A 183 29.34 -30.62 -15.02
C GLU A 183 30.17 -30.37 -13.75
N GLU A 184 29.61 -30.71 -12.59
CA GLU A 184 30.28 -30.70 -11.31
C GLU A 184 31.36 -31.80 -11.32
N LEU A 185 32.64 -31.40 -11.45
CA LEU A 185 33.77 -32.30 -11.27
C LEU A 185 33.90 -32.64 -9.79
N ASP A 186 33.55 -33.87 -9.43
CA ASP A 186 33.82 -34.45 -8.12
C ASP A 186 35.34 -34.46 -7.85
N GLU A 187 35.83 -33.51 -7.07
CA GLU A 187 37.13 -33.60 -6.39
C GLU A 187 37.07 -34.69 -5.32
N ALA A 188 37.13 -35.94 -5.74
CA ALA A 188 37.32 -37.09 -4.87
C ALA A 188 38.81 -37.45 -4.77
N TYR A 189 39.42 -37.01 -3.65
CA TYR A 189 40.53 -37.67 -2.94
C TYR A 189 41.86 -37.89 -3.67
N LEU A 190 42.78 -36.94 -3.46
CA LEU A 190 44.20 -37.27 -3.22
C LEU A 190 44.40 -37.55 -1.72
N PHE A 191 45.34 -38.45 -1.40
CA PHE A 191 45.68 -39.13 -0.12
C PHE A 191 44.80 -40.38 0.14
N GLU A 192 45.30 -41.62 0.21
CA GLU A 192 46.56 -42.25 0.66
C GLU A 192 46.96 -43.38 -0.36
N GLU A 193 48.16 -43.93 -0.56
CA GLU A 193 49.44 -44.06 0.16
C GLU A 193 50.56 -44.28 -0.90
#